data_AF-A0A525W2S8-F1
#
_entry.id   AF-A0A525W2S8-F1
#
_cell.length_a   1.000
_cell.length_b   1.000
_cell.length_c   1.000
_cell.angle_alpha   90.00
_cell.angle_beta   90.00
_cell.angle_gamma   90.00
#
_symmetry.space_group_name_H-M   'P 1'
#
loop_
_entity.id
_entity.type
_entity.pdbx_description
1 polymer ?
#
loop_
_entity_poly.entity_id
_entity_poly.type
_entity_poly.pdbx_seq_one_letter_code
_entity_poly.pdbx_strand_id
1 'polypeptide(L)'
;MTFELLGRVHKELSITGHAFYETILSISELVNRKVQIIRLHWQASTLLQQIDDVTAKVGQQIVSQVSDRLQDQSHSDSVVGVVDQTLADAISRVQELKQVLISVDAEIRELKIETVHQDLLSLQNDLALRSGGIERLTVVRGAAAVGQPLSALPQCFSTSVAAVLRGPFLLAPTHDLQFRPGDIVVLVGAQTELDQLVPWFAGQRPFTASFTRFGVDK
;
A
#
# COMPACT_ATOMS: atom_id res chain seq x y z
N MET A 1 -16.28 28.04 44.11
CA MET A 1 -15.51 26.79 43.92
C MET A 1 -16.27 25.72 43.11
N THR A 2 -17.60 25.63 43.16
CA THR A 2 -18.39 24.65 42.37
C THR A 2 -18.50 24.97 40.87
N PHE A 3 -18.53 26.25 40.47
CA PHE A 3 -18.59 26.67 39.06
C PHE A 3 -17.31 26.38 38.25
N GLU A 4 -16.14 26.39 38.89
CA GLU A 4 -14.87 26.05 38.22
C GLU A 4 -14.75 24.54 37.95
N LEU A 5 -15.29 23.70 38.84
CA LEU A 5 -15.35 22.25 38.64
C LEU A 5 -16.35 21.86 37.54
N LEU A 6 -17.53 22.47 37.47
CA LEU A 6 -18.46 22.26 36.35
C LEU A 6 -17.87 22.73 35.02
N GLY A 7 -17.17 23.87 35.01
CA GLY A 7 -16.48 24.37 33.80
C GLY A 7 -15.37 23.43 33.33
N ARG A 8 -14.62 22.84 34.27
CA ARG A 8 -13.56 21.86 33.94
C ARG A 8 -14.13 20.53 33.48
N VAL A 9 -15.17 20.00 34.14
CA VAL A 9 -15.85 18.78 33.72
C VAL A 9 -16.51 18.96 32.35
N HIS A 10 -17.22 20.07 32.10
CA HIS A 10 -17.82 20.35 30.80
C HIS A 10 -16.77 20.47 29.70
N LYS A 11 -15.62 21.10 30.00
CA LYS A 11 -14.50 21.20 29.07
C LYS A 11 -13.87 19.83 28.78
N GLU A 12 -13.63 19.01 29.80
CA GLU A 12 -13.11 17.65 29.63
C GLU A 12 -14.09 16.74 28.88
N LEU A 13 -15.41 16.86 29.14
CA LEU A 13 -16.45 16.09 28.45
C LEU A 13 -16.62 16.55 26.99
N SER A 14 -16.49 17.85 26.72
CA SER A 14 -16.50 18.41 25.36
C SER A 14 -15.28 17.96 24.56
N ILE A 15 -14.09 17.93 25.18
CA ILE A 15 -12.86 17.42 24.57
C ILE A 15 -12.98 15.92 24.28
N THR A 16 -13.51 15.14 25.24
CA THR A 16 -13.70 13.69 25.09
C THR A 16 -14.78 13.38 24.05
N GLY A 17 -15.87 14.15 24.03
CA GLY A 17 -16.95 14.00 23.04
C GLY A 17 -16.51 14.36 21.63
N HIS A 18 -15.67 15.38 21.47
CA HIS A 18 -15.08 15.72 20.18
C HIS A 18 -14.12 14.63 19.69
N ALA A 19 -13.24 14.12 20.55
CA ALA A 19 -12.38 13.00 20.22
C ALA A 19 -13.17 11.74 19.82
N PHE A 20 -14.30 11.47 20.48
CA PHE A 20 -15.17 10.34 20.15
C PHE A 20 -15.87 10.53 18.79
N TYR A 21 -16.32 11.75 18.49
CA TYR A 21 -16.90 12.10 17.19
C TYR A 21 -15.89 11.91 16.05
N GLU A 22 -14.68 12.43 16.20
CA GLU A 22 -13.59 12.25 15.22
C GLU A 22 -13.24 10.76 15.02
N THR A 23 -13.26 9.99 16.11
CA THR A 23 -13.04 8.53 16.05
C THR A 23 -14.14 7.82 15.26
N ILE A 24 -15.41 8.15 15.51
CA ILE A 24 -16.53 7.57 14.75
C ILE A 24 -16.45 7.97 13.28
N LEU A 25 -16.13 9.24 12.98
CA LEU A 25 -16.04 9.75 11.62
C LEU A 25 -14.94 9.02 10.85
N SER A 26 -13.74 8.91 11.42
CA SER A 26 -12.61 8.21 10.80
C SER A 26 -12.89 6.72 10.54
N ILE A 27 -13.54 6.02 11.49
CA ILE A 27 -13.97 4.62 11.29
C ILE A 27 -15.01 4.55 10.17
N SER A 28 -15.95 5.49 10.13
CA SER A 28 -17.01 5.52 9.12
C SER A 28 -16.44 5.76 7.72
N GLU A 29 -15.47 6.66 7.59
CA GLU A 29 -14.74 6.89 6.35
C GLU A 29 -13.96 5.65 5.90
N LEU A 30 -13.26 4.98 6.83
CA LEU A 30 -12.53 3.75 6.54
C LEU A 30 -13.45 2.63 6.04
N VAL A 31 -14.58 2.42 6.73
CA VAL A 31 -15.57 1.41 6.33
C VAL A 31 -16.15 1.75 4.96
N ASN A 32 -16.51 3.01 4.72
CA ASN A 32 -17.02 3.46 3.43
C ASN A 32 -16.02 3.19 2.30
N ARG A 33 -14.73 3.52 2.48
CA ARG A 33 -13.65 3.25 1.53
C ARG A 33 -13.51 1.75 1.25
N LYS A 34 -13.54 0.89 2.29
CA LYS A 34 -13.48 -0.58 2.12
C LYS A 34 -14.67 -1.13 1.34
N VAL A 35 -15.87 -0.65 1.62
CA VAL A 35 -17.09 -1.05 0.88
C VAL A 35 -16.99 -0.63 -0.59
N GLN A 36 -16.51 0.58 -0.88
CA GLN A 36 -16.28 1.04 -2.26
C GLN A 36 -15.28 0.14 -3.00
N ILE A 37 -14.15 -0.20 -2.38
CA ILE A 37 -13.15 -1.10 -2.97
C ILE A 37 -13.76 -2.49 -3.28
N ILE A 38 -14.54 -3.06 -2.35
CA ILE A 38 -15.21 -4.35 -2.56
C ILE A 38 -16.20 -4.28 -3.72
N ARG A 39 -16.99 -3.20 -3.78
CA ARG A 39 -17.95 -2.98 -4.86
C ARG A 39 -17.27 -2.89 -6.22
N LEU A 40 -16.15 -2.17 -6.32
CA LEU A 40 -15.36 -2.09 -7.55
C LEU A 40 -14.75 -3.44 -7.92
N HIS A 41 -14.24 -4.21 -6.95
CA HIS A 41 -13.75 -5.57 -7.21
C HIS A 41 -14.86 -6.50 -7.73
N TRP A 42 -16.08 -6.39 -7.20
CA TRP A 42 -17.24 -7.12 -7.73
C TRP A 42 -17.58 -6.70 -9.17
N GLN A 43 -17.47 -5.41 -9.46
CA GLN A 43 -17.70 -4.87 -10.79
C GLN A 43 -16.64 -5.38 -11.79
N ALA A 44 -15.36 -5.38 -11.41
CA ALA A 44 -14.27 -5.97 -12.19
C ALA A 44 -14.49 -7.47 -12.45
N SER A 45 -14.89 -8.23 -11.43
CA SER A 45 -15.19 -9.65 -11.57
C SER A 45 -16.35 -9.91 -12.54
N THR A 46 -17.39 -9.07 -12.49
CA THR A 46 -18.50 -9.14 -13.45
C THR A 46 -18.04 -8.84 -14.88
N LEU A 47 -17.17 -7.85 -15.07
CA LEU A 47 -16.63 -7.52 -16.40
C LEU A 47 -15.77 -8.65 -16.97
N LEU A 48 -14.94 -9.28 -16.15
CA LEU A 48 -14.16 -10.45 -16.54
C LEU A 48 -15.06 -11.61 -16.96
N GLN A 49 -16.11 -11.91 -16.18
CA GLN A 49 -17.08 -12.92 -16.54
C GLN A 49 -17.77 -12.61 -17.88
N GLN A 50 -18.10 -11.35 -18.15
CA GLN A 50 -18.68 -10.96 -19.44
C GLN A 50 -17.73 -11.15 -20.61
N ILE A 51 -16.42 -10.92 -20.43
CA ILE A 51 -15.41 -11.20 -21.45
C ILE A 51 -15.35 -12.70 -21.74
N ASP A 52 -15.36 -13.53 -20.70
CA ASP A 52 -15.37 -15.00 -20.83
C ASP A 52 -16.65 -15.48 -21.53
N ASP A 53 -17.81 -14.94 -21.16
CA ASP A 53 -19.09 -15.27 -21.79
C ASP A 53 -19.13 -14.89 -23.28
N VAL A 54 -18.61 -13.72 -23.66
CA VAL A 54 -18.50 -13.29 -25.07
C VAL A 54 -17.57 -14.25 -25.82
N THR A 55 -16.43 -14.60 -25.24
CA THR A 55 -15.47 -15.53 -25.84
C THR A 55 -16.07 -16.92 -26.03
N ALA A 56 -16.80 -17.42 -25.03
CA ALA A 56 -17.50 -18.70 -25.09
C ALA A 56 -18.60 -18.72 -26.16
N LYS A 57 -19.38 -17.64 -26.29
CA LYS A 57 -20.42 -17.50 -27.32
C LYS A 57 -19.84 -17.52 -28.73
N VAL A 58 -18.75 -16.77 -28.96
CA VAL A 58 -18.04 -16.79 -30.25
C VAL A 58 -17.53 -18.20 -30.55
N GLY A 59 -16.92 -18.87 -29.57
CA GLY A 59 -16.48 -20.25 -29.72
C GLY A 59 -17.62 -21.20 -30.09
N GLN A 60 -18.77 -21.10 -29.43
CA GLN A 60 -19.96 -21.89 -29.75
C GLN A 60 -20.47 -21.63 -31.17
N GLN A 61 -20.54 -20.37 -31.59
CA GLN A 61 -21.02 -19.99 -32.92
C GLN A 61 -20.06 -20.44 -34.03
N ILE A 62 -18.75 -20.38 -33.80
CA ILE A 62 -17.77 -20.92 -34.75
C ILE A 62 -17.93 -22.44 -34.87
N VAL A 63 -18.03 -23.16 -33.74
CA VAL A 63 -18.19 -24.63 -33.76
C VAL A 63 -19.49 -25.04 -34.45
N SER A 64 -20.61 -24.35 -34.18
CA SER A 64 -21.89 -24.67 -34.83
C SER A 64 -21.82 -24.46 -36.34
N GLN A 65 -21.28 -23.33 -36.79
CA GLN A 65 -21.20 -23.01 -38.22
C GLN A 65 -20.19 -23.90 -38.98
N VAL A 66 -19.09 -24.30 -38.35
CA VAL A 66 -18.15 -25.28 -38.93
C VAL A 66 -18.79 -26.66 -39.02
N SER A 67 -19.56 -27.06 -38.00
CA SER A 67 -20.25 -28.36 -37.98
C SER A 67 -21.33 -28.43 -39.06
N ASP A 68 -22.12 -27.37 -39.22
CA ASP A 68 -23.15 -27.27 -40.26
C ASP A 68 -22.53 -27.29 -41.66
N ARG A 69 -21.39 -26.62 -41.86
CA ARG A 69 -20.64 -26.64 -43.13
C ARG A 69 -20.13 -28.03 -43.51
N LEU A 70 -19.76 -28.85 -42.53
CA LEU A 70 -19.34 -30.24 -42.77
C LEU A 70 -20.52 -31.13 -43.21
N GLN A 71 -21.75 -30.77 -42.85
CA GLN A 71 -22.96 -31.50 -43.22
C GLN A 71 -23.59 -31.00 -44.54
N ASP A 72 -23.54 -29.70 -44.82
CA ASP A 72 -24.12 -29.08 -46.02
C ASP A 72 -23.07 -28.34 -46.87
N GLN A 73 -22.59 -28.98 -47.96
CA GLN A 73 -21.53 -28.44 -48.84
C GLN A 73 -21.99 -27.29 -49.76
N SER A 74 -23.28 -26.92 -49.77
CA SER A 74 -23.87 -26.04 -50.80
C SER A 74 -23.81 -24.53 -50.51
N HIS A 75 -23.38 -24.07 -49.32
CA HIS A 75 -23.49 -22.65 -48.90
C HIS A 75 -22.19 -22.05 -48.33
N SER A 76 -21.08 -22.20 -49.06
CA SER A 76 -19.73 -21.83 -48.58
C SER A 76 -19.47 -20.32 -48.37
N ASP A 77 -20.10 -19.42 -49.13
CA ASP A 77 -19.70 -18.00 -49.14
C ASP A 77 -20.47 -17.11 -48.15
N SER A 78 -21.71 -17.43 -47.77
CA SER A 78 -22.46 -16.61 -46.80
C SER A 78 -22.04 -16.87 -45.35
N VAL A 79 -21.56 -18.08 -45.03
CA VAL A 79 -21.16 -18.48 -43.68
C VAL A 79 -19.89 -17.75 -43.24
N VAL A 80 -18.90 -17.60 -44.13
CA VAL A 80 -17.64 -16.90 -43.81
C VAL A 80 -17.89 -15.44 -43.43
N GLY A 81 -18.77 -14.75 -44.16
CA GLY A 81 -19.14 -13.36 -43.84
C GLY A 81 -19.87 -13.22 -42.50
N VAL A 82 -20.71 -14.19 -42.12
CA VAL A 82 -21.41 -14.18 -40.83
C VAL A 82 -20.44 -14.44 -39.67
N VAL A 83 -19.48 -15.36 -39.82
CA VAL A 83 -18.41 -15.57 -38.82
C VAL A 83 -17.57 -14.31 -38.66
N ASP A 84 -17.12 -13.71 -39.77
CA ASP A 84 -16.25 -12.53 -39.73
C ASP A 84 -16.95 -11.33 -39.07
N GLN A 85 -18.23 -11.11 -39.38
CA GLN A 85 -19.01 -10.06 -38.73
C GLN A 85 -19.19 -10.33 -37.23
N THR A 86 -19.53 -11.56 -36.86
CA THR A 86 -19.70 -11.97 -35.45
C THR A 86 -18.39 -11.80 -34.66
N LEU A 87 -17.27 -12.15 -35.29
CA LEU A 87 -15.94 -11.98 -34.71
C LEU A 87 -15.57 -10.51 -34.55
N ALA A 88 -15.84 -9.67 -35.55
CA ALA A 88 -15.60 -8.23 -35.48
C ALA A 88 -16.42 -7.55 -34.37
N ASP A 89 -17.70 -7.93 -34.24
CA ASP A 89 -18.58 -7.42 -33.19
C ASP A 89 -18.10 -7.86 -31.80
N ALA A 90 -17.70 -9.12 -31.67
CA ALA A 90 -17.17 -9.65 -30.41
C ALA A 90 -15.83 -9.03 -30.01
N ILE A 91 -14.91 -8.81 -30.97
CA ILE A 91 -13.64 -8.12 -30.72
C ILE A 91 -13.93 -6.70 -30.20
N SER A 92 -14.83 -5.97 -30.87
CA SER A 92 -15.21 -4.62 -30.46
C SER A 92 -15.79 -4.61 -29.05
N ARG A 93 -16.66 -5.58 -28.74
CA ARG A 93 -17.26 -5.70 -27.41
C ARG A 93 -16.25 -6.05 -26.32
N VAL A 94 -15.32 -6.97 -26.59
CA VAL A 94 -14.24 -7.32 -25.65
C VAL A 94 -13.31 -6.14 -25.42
N GLN A 95 -13.01 -5.35 -26.45
CA GLN A 95 -12.18 -4.14 -26.32
C GLN A 95 -12.88 -3.10 -25.42
N GLU A 96 -14.18 -2.88 -25.61
CA GLU A 96 -14.96 -1.99 -24.74
C GLU A 96 -14.94 -2.46 -23.28
N LEU A 97 -15.21 -3.75 -23.03
CA LEU A 97 -15.18 -4.32 -21.68
C LEU A 97 -13.80 -4.22 -21.02
N LYS A 98 -12.72 -4.45 -21.80
CA LYS A 98 -11.34 -4.27 -21.32
C LYS A 98 -11.05 -2.82 -20.96
N GLN A 99 -11.53 -1.86 -21.75
CA GLN A 99 -11.34 -0.44 -21.45
C GLN A 99 -12.03 -0.04 -20.14
N VAL A 100 -13.24 -0.54 -19.91
CA VAL A 100 -13.97 -0.34 -18.64
C VAL A 100 -13.22 -1.00 -17.48
N LEU A 101 -12.71 -2.22 -17.67
CA LEU A 101 -11.94 -2.92 -16.63
C LEU A 101 -10.68 -2.14 -16.22
N ILE A 102 -9.93 -1.59 -17.18
CA ILE A 102 -8.75 -0.75 -16.92
C ILE A 102 -9.13 0.47 -16.06
N SER A 103 -10.27 1.10 -16.35
CA SER A 103 -10.77 2.23 -15.55
C SER A 103 -11.09 1.81 -14.12
N VAL A 104 -11.81 0.70 -13.94
CA VAL A 104 -12.16 0.17 -12.61
C VAL A 104 -10.89 -0.19 -11.81
N ASP A 105 -9.89 -0.81 -12.44
CA ASP A 105 -8.61 -1.11 -11.80
C ASP A 105 -7.85 0.15 -11.37
N ALA A 106 -7.91 1.22 -12.17
CA ALA A 106 -7.32 2.51 -11.82
C ALA A 106 -8.00 3.13 -10.58
N GLU A 107 -9.33 3.11 -10.51
CA GLU A 107 -10.10 3.59 -9.35
C GLU A 107 -9.79 2.78 -8.08
N ILE A 108 -9.71 1.44 -8.19
CA ILE A 108 -9.32 0.58 -7.07
C ILE A 108 -7.92 0.95 -6.56
N ARG A 109 -6.98 1.20 -7.48
CA ARG A 109 -5.61 1.56 -7.12
C ARG A 109 -5.55 2.91 -6.40
N GLU A 110 -6.28 3.91 -6.88
CA GLU A 110 -6.36 5.22 -6.26
C GLU A 110 -6.89 5.15 -4.82
N LEU A 111 -8.02 4.45 -4.63
CA LEU A 111 -8.61 4.24 -3.30
C LEU A 111 -7.67 3.49 -2.34
N LYS A 112 -6.89 2.52 -2.86
CA LYS A 112 -5.90 1.80 -2.05
C LYS A 112 -4.75 2.71 -1.61
N ILE A 113 -4.26 3.58 -2.50
CA ILE A 113 -3.20 4.54 -2.16
C ILE A 113 -3.68 5.51 -1.08
N GLU A 114 -4.89 6.04 -1.23
CA GLU A 114 -5.51 6.94 -0.26
C GLU A 114 -5.71 6.25 1.12
N THR A 115 -6.09 4.98 1.12
CA THR A 115 -6.21 4.19 2.36
C THR A 115 -4.84 3.99 3.03
N VAL A 116 -3.81 3.62 2.25
CA VAL A 116 -2.44 3.47 2.78
C VAL A 116 -1.92 4.80 3.34
N HIS A 117 -2.23 5.93 2.69
CA HIS A 117 -1.84 7.24 3.19
C HIS A 117 -2.45 7.53 4.57
N GLN A 118 -3.74 7.25 4.74
CA GLN A 118 -4.42 7.42 6.02
C GLN A 118 -3.85 6.49 7.11
N ASP A 119 -3.58 5.23 6.78
CA ASP A 119 -2.98 4.27 7.71
C ASP A 119 -1.58 4.72 8.17
N LEU A 120 -0.78 5.28 7.25
CA LEU A 120 0.55 5.83 7.59
C LEU A 120 0.46 7.06 8.51
N LEU A 121 -0.51 7.95 8.27
CA LEU A 121 -0.74 9.10 9.16
C LEU A 121 -1.19 8.65 10.56
N SER A 122 -2.07 7.65 10.65
CA SER A 122 -2.49 7.07 11.92
C SER A 122 -1.31 6.46 12.66
N LEU A 123 -0.48 5.68 11.94
CA LEU A 123 0.71 5.06 12.51
C LEU A 123 1.72 6.10 12.99
N GLN A 124 1.92 7.19 12.23
CA GLN A 124 2.77 8.30 12.66
C GLN A 124 2.26 8.95 13.94
N ASN A 125 0.95 9.18 14.04
CA ASN A 125 0.34 9.76 15.24
C ASN A 125 0.46 8.83 16.46
N ASP A 126 0.21 7.53 16.28
CA ASP A 126 0.32 6.54 17.35
C ASP A 126 1.76 6.40 17.87
N LEU A 127 2.74 6.41 16.95
CA LEU A 127 4.15 6.43 17.30
C LEU A 127 4.48 7.70 18.09
N ALA A 128 4.08 8.88 17.59
CA ALA A 128 4.33 10.15 18.27
C ALA A 128 3.73 10.20 19.69
N LEU A 129 2.47 9.78 19.85
CA LEU A 129 1.78 9.75 21.15
C LEU A 129 2.45 8.82 22.17
N ARG A 130 3.07 7.73 21.70
CA ARG A 130 3.70 6.71 22.56
C ARG A 130 5.21 6.86 22.68
N SER A 131 5.78 7.97 22.23
CA SER A 131 7.24 8.16 22.13
C SER A 131 7.94 7.05 21.35
N GLY A 132 7.22 6.41 20.42
CA GLY A 132 7.75 5.49 19.45
C GLY A 132 8.21 6.23 18.20
N GLY A 133 9.10 5.62 17.44
CA GLY A 133 9.64 6.20 16.21
C GLY A 133 9.94 5.14 15.16
N ILE A 134 10.15 5.62 13.93
CA ILE A 134 10.76 4.86 12.85
C ILE A 134 12.04 5.59 12.48
N GLU A 135 13.18 4.92 12.60
CA GLU A 135 14.49 5.48 12.27
C GLU A 135 15.11 4.75 11.09
N ARG A 136 15.68 5.52 10.18
CA ARG A 136 16.39 5.02 8.99
C ARG A 136 17.87 5.25 9.19
N LEU A 137 18.59 4.20 9.56
CA LEU A 137 20.02 4.27 9.84
C LEU A 137 20.83 3.67 8.70
N THR A 138 21.82 4.41 8.22
CA THR A 138 22.76 3.89 7.22
C THR A 138 23.94 3.25 7.92
N VAL A 139 24.26 2.00 7.57
CA VAL A 139 25.42 1.28 8.10
C VAL A 139 26.68 1.88 7.50
N VAL A 140 27.46 2.62 8.27
CA VAL A 140 28.70 3.23 7.77
C VAL A 140 29.85 2.23 7.77
N ARG A 141 30.87 2.47 6.93
CA ARG A 141 32.11 1.68 6.98
C ARG A 141 32.77 1.86 8.35
N GLY A 142 33.11 0.75 9.00
CA GLY A 142 33.70 0.75 10.33
C GLY A 142 32.70 0.83 11.50
N ALA A 143 31.39 0.82 11.23
CA ALA A 143 30.39 0.69 12.27
C ALA A 143 30.46 -0.68 12.96
N ALA A 144 30.09 -0.73 14.24
CA ALA A 144 30.08 -1.96 15.03
C ALA A 144 29.12 -3.02 14.45
N ALA A 145 28.08 -2.59 13.73
CA ALA A 145 27.14 -3.47 13.05
C ALA A 145 27.74 -4.22 11.85
N VAL A 146 28.84 -3.76 11.24
CA VAL A 146 29.35 -4.33 9.98
C VAL A 146 29.79 -5.79 10.18
N GLY A 147 29.27 -6.68 9.33
CA GLY A 147 29.54 -8.12 9.37
C GLY A 147 28.81 -8.86 10.48
N GLN A 148 28.07 -8.16 11.35
CA GLN A 148 27.27 -8.78 12.39
C GLN A 148 25.92 -9.26 11.82
N PRO A 149 25.42 -10.41 12.28
CA PRO A 149 24.07 -10.86 11.95
C PRO A 149 23.03 -10.01 12.69
N LEU A 150 21.80 -9.97 12.17
CA LEU A 150 20.66 -9.29 12.81
C LEU A 150 20.42 -9.76 14.25
N SER A 151 20.65 -11.04 14.52
CA SER A 151 20.56 -11.64 15.87
C SER A 151 21.57 -11.09 16.88
N ALA A 152 22.66 -10.45 16.43
CA ALA A 152 23.65 -9.80 17.29
C ALA A 152 23.25 -8.36 17.69
N LEU A 153 22.08 -7.89 17.25
CA LEU A 153 21.55 -6.60 17.67
C LEU A 153 21.35 -6.60 19.20
N PRO A 154 21.73 -5.52 19.91
CA PRO A 154 21.65 -5.51 21.37
C PRO A 154 20.23 -5.84 21.86
N GLN A 155 20.08 -6.99 22.54
CA GLN A 155 18.78 -7.54 22.96
C GLN A 155 18.07 -6.73 24.05
N CYS A 156 18.72 -5.71 24.60
CA CYS A 156 18.19 -4.87 25.67
C CYS A 156 17.09 -3.91 25.21
N PHE A 157 16.80 -3.85 23.91
CA PHE A 157 15.86 -2.91 23.32
C PHE A 157 14.59 -3.62 22.85
N SER A 158 13.45 -2.97 23.05
CA SER A 158 12.16 -3.36 22.45
C SER A 158 12.07 -3.02 20.95
N THR A 159 13.19 -2.59 20.36
CA THR A 159 13.30 -2.21 18.95
C THR A 159 13.27 -3.42 18.03
N SER A 160 12.44 -3.33 16.99
CA SER A 160 12.36 -4.30 15.91
C SER A 160 12.97 -3.73 14.64
N VAL A 161 13.65 -4.58 13.87
CA VAL A 161 14.10 -4.23 12.52
C VAL A 161 12.98 -4.59 11.55
N ALA A 162 12.35 -3.57 10.96
CA ALA A 162 11.27 -3.78 10.03
C ALA A 162 11.77 -4.22 8.64
N ALA A 163 12.89 -3.66 8.19
CA ALA A 163 13.49 -3.99 6.91
C ALA A 163 14.95 -3.55 6.82
N VAL A 164 15.68 -4.15 5.88
CA VAL A 164 17.01 -3.69 5.48
C VAL A 164 17.01 -3.44 3.97
N LEU A 165 17.36 -2.23 3.53
CA LEU A 165 17.57 -1.92 2.13
C LEU A 165 19.05 -2.05 1.77
N ARG A 166 19.34 -2.78 0.70
CA ARG A 166 20.68 -2.92 0.12
C ARG A 166 20.64 -2.51 -1.34
N GLY A 167 21.01 -1.26 -1.62
CA GLY A 167 20.81 -0.66 -2.94
C GLY A 167 19.31 -0.66 -3.31
N PRO A 168 18.90 -1.28 -4.44
CA PRO A 168 17.49 -1.32 -4.86
C PRO A 168 16.67 -2.44 -4.19
N PHE A 169 17.30 -3.30 -3.39
CA PHE A 169 16.63 -4.49 -2.83
C PHE A 169 16.14 -4.26 -1.41
N LEU A 170 14.91 -4.68 -1.13
CA LEU A 170 14.32 -4.77 0.21
C LEU A 170 14.55 -6.19 0.74
N LEU A 171 15.32 -6.33 1.82
CA LEU A 171 15.64 -7.61 2.44
C LEU A 171 14.76 -7.80 3.68
N ALA A 172 14.17 -8.99 3.79
CA ALA A 172 13.44 -9.40 4.98
C ALA A 172 14.39 -9.50 6.18
N PRO A 173 13.99 -9.04 7.37
CA PRO A 173 14.82 -9.08 8.57
C PRO A 173 14.88 -10.51 9.13
N THR A 174 15.76 -11.35 8.58
CA THR A 174 16.04 -12.70 9.08
C THR A 174 17.20 -12.69 10.07
N HIS A 175 17.21 -13.61 11.04
CA HIS A 175 18.19 -13.64 12.13
C HIS A 175 19.65 -13.80 11.68
N ASP A 176 19.87 -14.39 10.50
CA ASP A 176 21.15 -14.64 9.84
C ASP A 176 21.59 -13.50 8.89
N LEU A 177 20.72 -12.52 8.64
CA LEU A 177 21.02 -11.41 7.76
C LEU A 177 22.20 -10.59 8.31
N GLN A 178 23.31 -10.59 7.57
CA GLN A 178 24.50 -9.83 7.93
C GLN A 178 24.42 -8.41 7.37
N PHE A 179 24.70 -7.43 8.24
CA PHE A 179 24.79 -6.03 7.86
C PHE A 179 26.07 -5.74 7.08
N ARG A 180 25.95 -4.96 6.01
CA ARG A 180 27.04 -4.51 5.14
C ARG A 180 27.11 -2.99 5.11
N PRO A 181 28.30 -2.41 4.87
CA PRO A 181 28.40 -0.97 4.69
C PRO A 181 27.53 -0.49 3.51
N GLY A 182 26.78 0.59 3.73
CA GLY A 182 25.81 1.13 2.78
C GLY A 182 24.42 0.50 2.86
N ASP A 183 24.23 -0.53 3.70
CA ASP A 183 22.89 -0.98 4.03
C ASP A 183 22.14 0.12 4.77
N ILE A 184 20.83 0.13 4.58
CA ILE A 184 19.93 1.06 5.24
C ILE A 184 18.96 0.25 6.08
N VAL A 185 19.05 0.39 7.39
CA VAL A 185 18.26 -0.36 8.35
C VAL A 185 17.10 0.50 8.81
N VAL A 186 15.89 -0.03 8.67
CA VAL A 186 14.66 0.60 9.14
C VAL A 186 14.29 -0.03 10.48
N LEU A 187 14.40 0.76 11.54
CA LEU A 187 14.12 0.36 12.91
C LEU A 187 12.78 0.95 13.38
N VAL A 188 12.07 0.19 14.21
CA VAL A 188 10.83 0.62 14.86
C VAL A 188 10.93 0.32 16.35
N GLY A 189 10.65 1.29 17.20
CA GLY A 189 10.72 1.10 18.65
C GLY A 189 10.58 2.42 19.42
N ALA A 190 10.86 2.42 20.71
CA ALA A 190 10.88 3.64 21.51
C ALA A 190 12.01 4.59 21.04
N GLN A 191 11.73 5.88 20.92
CA GLN A 191 12.69 6.86 20.38
C GLN A 191 14.01 6.86 21.17
N THR A 192 13.94 6.70 22.49
CA THR A 192 15.11 6.64 23.38
C THR A 192 16.00 5.43 23.13
N GLU A 193 15.44 4.31 22.68
CA GLU A 193 16.18 3.09 22.32
C GLU A 193 16.75 3.22 20.90
N LEU A 194 16.00 3.82 19.98
CA LEU A 194 16.46 4.11 18.63
C LEU A 194 17.68 5.04 18.64
N ASP A 195 17.67 6.09 19.46
CA ASP A 195 18.79 7.01 19.63
C ASP A 195 20.06 6.30 20.14
N GLN A 196 19.89 5.28 20.99
CA GLN A 196 21.00 4.46 21.51
C GLN A 196 21.58 3.48 20.48
N LEU A 197 20.80 3.12 19.45
CA LEU A 197 21.26 2.27 18.36
C LEU A 197 22.00 3.05 17.25
N VAL A 198 21.83 4.37 17.19
CA VAL A 198 22.52 5.23 16.22
C VAL A 198 24.04 4.97 16.19
N PRO A 199 24.77 4.94 17.33
CA PRO A 199 26.21 4.72 17.33
C PRO A 199 26.62 3.34 16.81
N TRP A 200 25.76 2.33 16.95
CA TRP A 200 26.05 0.96 16.53
C TRP A 200 26.05 0.83 14.99
N PHE A 201 25.15 1.55 14.32
CA PHE A 201 25.02 1.55 12.86
C PHE A 201 25.82 2.66 12.17
N ALA A 202 25.86 3.86 12.75
CA ALA A 202 26.44 5.05 12.13
C ALA A 202 27.81 5.45 12.71
N GLY A 203 28.31 4.76 13.75
CA GLY A 203 29.46 5.21 14.53
C GLY A 203 29.13 6.42 15.41
N GLN A 204 30.10 6.94 16.18
CA GLN A 204 29.89 8.18 16.93
C GLN A 204 29.57 9.32 15.96
N ARG A 205 28.36 9.89 16.03
CA ARG A 205 27.99 11.08 15.25
C ARG A 205 29.00 12.19 15.53
N PRO A 206 29.58 12.84 14.51
CA PRO A 206 29.87 14.27 14.64
C PRO A 206 28.51 14.95 14.79
N PHE A 207 28.26 15.56 15.94
CA PHE A 207 27.14 16.46 16.13
C PHE A 207 27.29 17.63 15.14
N THR A 208 26.71 17.54 13.95
CA THR A 208 26.45 18.73 13.14
C THR A 208 25.12 19.31 13.60
N ALA A 209 25.19 20.08 14.69
CA ALA A 209 24.17 21.05 15.00
C ALA A 209 24.18 22.10 13.87
N SER A 210 23.27 21.98 12.92
CA SER A 210 22.97 23.06 11.98
C SER A 210 22.27 24.18 12.75
N PHE A 211 23.06 24.99 13.45
CA PHE A 211 22.67 26.33 13.87
C PHE A 211 22.69 27.22 12.64
N THR A 212 21.52 27.49 12.07
CA THR A 212 21.32 28.54 11.08
C THR A 212 21.61 29.90 11.73
N ARG A 213 22.85 30.36 11.61
CA ARG A 213 23.16 31.79 11.77
C ARG A 213 22.58 32.54 10.57
N PHE A 214 21.41 33.14 10.76
CA PHE A 214 21.00 34.26 9.93
C PHE A 214 21.89 35.46 10.29
N GLY A 215 22.84 35.77 9.40
CA GLY A 215 23.43 37.10 9.33
C GLY A 215 22.41 38.06 8.74
N VAL A 216 22.24 39.21 9.38
CA VAL A 216 21.67 40.40 8.75
C VAL A 216 22.75 41.46 8.84
N ASP A 217 23.46 41.63 7.72
CA ASP A 217 24.16 42.87 7.41
C ASP A 217 23.11 43.93 7.05
N LYS A 218 23.10 45.03 7.81
CA LYS A 218 23.08 46.41 7.31
C LYS A 218 23.31 47.40 8.43
#